data_AF-A0A8E6B6X4-F1
#
_entry.id   AF-A0A8E6B6X4-F1
#
_cell.length_a   1.000
_cell.length_b   1.000
_cell.length_c   1.000
_cell.angle_alpha   90.00
_cell.angle_beta   90.00
_cell.angle_gamma   90.00
#
_symmetry.space_group_name_H-M   'P 1'
#
loop_
_entity.id
_entity.type
_entity.pdbx_description
1 polymer ?
#
loop_
_entity_poly.entity_id
_entity_poly.type
_entity_poly.pdbx_seq_one_letter_code
_entity_poly.pdbx_strand_id
1 'polypeptide(L)'
;MTLQDLFPQEAGLVVTDFALTPDLLALALKTTCPSSQCPDCGQRTDRIHSHYWRVLADLPWQARRVLLRIELRKFRCMNAACPRQIFCVRLL
;
A
#
# COMPACT_ATOMS: atom_id res chain seq x y z
N MET A 1 20.87 -2.57 8.47
CA MET A 1 19.45 -2.35 8.17
C MET A 1 18.95 -1.13 8.90
N THR A 2 18.71 -0.03 8.19
CA THR A 2 18.06 1.17 8.73
C THR A 2 16.55 1.13 8.41
N LEU A 3 15.73 2.00 9.01
CA LEU A 3 14.30 2.08 8.68
C LEU A 3 14.05 2.34 7.18
N GLN A 4 15.03 2.94 6.48
CA GLN A 4 14.93 3.23 5.04
C GLN A 4 14.86 1.96 4.19
N ASP A 5 15.40 0.83 4.68
CA ASP A 5 15.34 -0.47 3.99
C ASP A 5 13.94 -1.10 4.03
N LEU A 6 13.09 -0.68 4.98
CA LEU A 6 11.70 -1.17 5.12
C LEU A 6 10.70 -0.39 4.25
N PHE A 7 11.08 0.79 3.77
CA PHE A 7 10.23 1.67 2.99
C PHE A 7 10.96 2.11 1.73
N PRO A 8 10.72 1.47 0.58
CA PRO A 8 11.14 2.04 -0.68
C PRO A 8 10.46 3.41 -0.79
N GLN A 9 11.23 4.50 -0.76
CA GLN A 9 10.69 5.86 -0.92
C GLN A 9 9.91 6.00 -2.25
N GLU A 10 10.17 5.10 -3.19
CA GLU A 10 9.52 4.99 -4.49
C GLU A 10 8.18 4.22 -4.47
N ALA A 11 7.80 3.60 -3.34
CA ALA A 11 6.58 2.78 -3.24
C ALA A 11 5.28 3.59 -3.17
N GLY A 12 5.34 4.93 -3.16
CA GLY A 12 4.17 5.79 -3.05
C GLY A 12 3.41 5.60 -1.72
N LEU A 13 4.16 5.39 -0.64
CA LEU A 13 3.65 5.14 0.71
C LEU A 13 4.13 6.23 1.66
N VAL A 14 3.27 6.66 2.58
CA VAL A 14 3.62 7.57 3.68
C VAL A 14 3.27 6.93 5.01
N VAL A 15 4.13 7.12 6.02
CA VAL A 15 3.85 6.73 7.40
C VAL A 15 2.86 7.73 7.99
N THR A 16 1.73 7.23 8.47
CA THR A 16 0.69 8.04 9.10
C THR A 16 0.72 7.94 10.62
N ASP A 17 1.21 6.81 11.14
CA ASP A 17 1.30 6.55 12.57
C ASP A 17 2.38 5.48 12.83
N PHE A 18 2.95 5.47 14.02
CA PHE A 18 3.89 4.43 14.43
C PHE A 18 3.83 4.19 15.95
N ALA A 19 4.04 2.93 16.32
CA ALA A 19 4.19 2.52 17.71
C ALA A 19 5.44 1.66 17.86
N LEU A 20 6.22 1.95 18.90
CA LEU A 20 7.44 1.21 19.20
C LEU A 20 7.34 0.62 20.60
N THR A 21 7.54 -0.69 20.69
CA THR A 21 7.73 -1.43 21.94
C THR A 21 9.09 -2.13 21.90
N PRO A 22 9.54 -2.76 23.01
CA PRO A 22 10.80 -3.50 23.03
C PRO A 22 10.88 -4.58 21.94
N ASP A 23 9.75 -5.24 21.62
CA ASP A 23 9.68 -6.41 20.74
C ASP A 23 9.00 -6.16 19.39
N LEU A 24 8.28 -5.03 19.24
CA LEU A 24 7.46 -4.72 18.08
C LEU A 24 7.67 -3.27 17.60
N LEU A 25 7.90 -3.13 16.29
CA LEU A 25 7.69 -1.89 15.57
C LEU A 25 6.42 -2.03 14.74
N ALA A 26 5.37 -1.29 15.10
CA ALA A 26 4.13 -1.19 14.32
C ALA A 26 4.11 0.12 13.54
N LEU A 27 3.86 0.03 12.24
CA LEU A 27 3.86 1.16 11.32
C LEU A 27 2.53 1.20 10.57
N ALA A 28 1.80 2.30 10.66
CA ALA A 28 0.66 2.56 9.82
C ALA A 28 1.11 3.35 8.58
N LEU A 29 0.77 2.82 7.42
CA LEU A 29 1.13 3.35 6.13
C LEU A 29 -0.11 3.66 5.31
N LYS A 30 -0.02 4.62 4.39
CA LYS A 30 -1.07 4.93 3.42
C LYS A 30 -0.48 5.19 2.04
N THR A 31 -1.17 4.76 0.99
CA THR A 31 -0.77 5.12 -0.38
C THR A 31 -1.05 6.57 -0.73
N THR A 32 -0.09 7.24 -1.34
CA THR A 32 -0.20 8.63 -1.81
C THR A 32 -0.73 8.74 -3.24
N CYS A 33 -0.52 7.72 -4.08
CA CYS A 33 -0.88 7.73 -5.50
C CYS A 33 -2.35 8.14 -5.76
N PRO A 34 -2.61 9.32 -6.35
CA PRO A 34 -3.96 9.85 -6.52
C PRO A 34 -4.73 9.14 -7.66
N SER A 35 -4.02 8.47 -8.55
CA SER A 35 -4.60 7.68 -9.65
C SER A 35 -3.78 6.41 -9.88
N SER A 36 -4.37 5.44 -10.59
CA SER A 36 -3.70 4.22 -10.99
C SER A 36 -4.18 3.78 -12.39
N GLN A 37 -3.35 2.99 -13.07
CA GLN A 37 -3.69 2.43 -14.38
C GLN A 37 -4.29 1.04 -14.18
N CYS A 38 -5.40 0.76 -14.88
CA CYS A 38 -5.97 -0.58 -14.88
C CYS A 38 -4.94 -1.56 -15.44
N PRO A 39 -4.58 -2.63 -14.72
CA PRO A 39 -3.55 -3.58 -15.17
C PRO A 39 -3.97 -4.37 -16.42
N ASP A 40 -5.27 -4.44 -16.74
CA ASP A 40 -5.76 -5.25 -17.86
C ASP A 40 -5.95 -4.43 -19.15
N CYS A 41 -6.36 -3.15 -19.04
CA CYS A 41 -6.60 -2.31 -20.23
C CYS A 41 -5.77 -1.02 -20.28
N GLY A 42 -4.93 -0.75 -19.28
CA GLY A 42 -4.09 0.45 -19.19
C GLY A 42 -4.83 1.74 -18.85
N GLN A 43 -6.18 1.76 -18.86
CA GLN A 43 -6.97 2.96 -18.58
C GLN A 43 -6.61 3.55 -17.22
N ARG A 44 -6.10 4.80 -17.23
CA ARG A 44 -5.86 5.56 -16.00
C ARG A 44 -7.19 6.00 -15.38
N THR A 45 -7.29 5.87 -14.06
CA THR A 45 -8.46 6.27 -13.26
C THR A 45 -8.01 6.78 -11.90
N ASP A 46 -8.67 7.82 -11.43
CA ASP A 46 -8.61 8.36 -10.07
C ASP A 46 -9.87 7.97 -9.27
N ARG A 47 -10.82 7.23 -9.87
CA ARG A 47 -12.07 6.86 -9.24
C ARG A 47 -11.85 5.78 -8.20
N ILE A 48 -11.80 6.18 -6.94
CA ILE A 48 -11.71 5.28 -5.80
C ILE A 48 -13.05 4.55 -5.64
N HIS A 49 -12.97 3.22 -5.58
CA HIS A 49 -14.10 2.36 -5.22
C HIS A 49 -14.21 2.19 -3.71
N SER A 50 -13.09 1.85 -3.06
CA SER A 50 -13.02 1.65 -1.61
C SER A 50 -11.57 1.67 -1.12
N HIS A 51 -11.41 1.78 0.19
CA HIS A 51 -10.13 1.63 0.87
C HIS A 51 -10.10 0.25 1.54
N TYR A 52 -8.93 -0.37 1.60
CA TYR A 52 -8.73 -1.61 2.34
C TYR A 52 -7.40 -1.61 3.07
N TRP A 53 -7.33 -2.37 4.16
CA TRP A 53 -6.12 -2.52 4.94
C TRP A 53 -5.43 -3.84 4.61
N ARG A 54 -4.11 -3.80 4.46
CA ARG A 54 -3.25 -4.98 4.37
C ARG A 54 -2.24 -4.95 5.48
N VAL A 55 -2.09 -6.07 6.19
CA VAL A 55 -1.02 -6.25 7.16
C VAL A 55 0.10 -7.04 6.49
N LEU A 56 1.30 -6.48 6.42
CA LEU A 56 2.53 -7.21 6.13
C LEU A 56 3.23 -7.44 7.47
N ALA A 57 3.14 -8.67 7.96
CA ALA A 57 3.84 -9.11 9.16
C ALA A 57 5.08 -9.91 8.74
N ASP A 58 6.12 -9.84 9.58
CA ASP A 58 7.36 -10.64 9.51
C ASP A 58 8.44 -10.15 8.53
N LEU A 59 8.84 -8.89 8.68
CA LEU A 59 10.22 -8.52 8.38
C LEU A 59 11.02 -8.56 9.70
N PRO A 60 11.98 -9.48 9.87
CA PRO A 60 12.87 -9.45 11.02
C PRO A 60 13.74 -8.20 10.93
N TRP A 61 13.55 -7.25 11.85
CA TRP A 61 14.35 -6.03 11.90
C TRP A 61 14.94 -5.85 13.29
N GLN A 62 16.27 -6.00 13.40
CA GLN A 62 17.03 -5.76 14.64
C GLN A 62 16.44 -6.47 15.88
N ALA A 63 16.13 -7.77 15.77
CA ALA A 63 15.50 -8.59 16.81
C ALA A 63 14.05 -8.20 17.20
N ARG A 64 13.42 -7.27 16.46
CA ARG A 64 12.02 -6.89 16.63
C ARG A 64 11.18 -7.43 15.48
N ARG A 65 9.93 -7.73 15.80
CA ARG A 65 8.91 -7.97 14.79
C ARG A 65 8.51 -6.62 14.19
N VAL A 66 8.40 -6.56 12.87
CA VAL A 66 7.83 -5.41 12.18
C VAL A 66 6.43 -5.76 11.70
N LEU A 67 5.46 -4.94 12.06
CA LEU A 67 4.08 -5.01 11.58
C LEU A 67 3.79 -3.77 10.76
N LEU A 68 3.63 -3.94 9.45
CA LEU A 68 3.24 -2.87 8.54
C LEU A 68 1.75 -2.97 8.27
N ARG A 69 0.96 -1.99 8.71
CA ARG A 69 -0.47 -1.88 8.40
C ARG A 69 -0.67 -0.82 7.33
N ILE A 70 -0.97 -1.26 6.11
CA ILE A 70 -1.03 -0.39 4.94
C ILE A 70 -2.48 -0.15 4.52
N GLU A 71 -2.91 1.10 4.50
CA GLU A 71 -4.15 1.56 3.86
C GLU A 71 -3.92 1.70 2.36
N LEU A 72 -4.64 0.88 1.59
CA LEU A 72 -4.54 0.79 0.15
C LEU A 72 -5.87 1.21 -0.49
N ARG A 73 -5.78 1.77 -1.69
CA ARG A 73 -6.96 2.17 -2.49
C ARG A 73 -7.30 1.07 -3.50
N LYS A 74 -8.58 0.74 -3.62
CA LYS A 74 -9.16 0.05 -4.77
C LYS A 74 -9.72 1.08 -5.72
N PHE A 75 -9.32 1.01 -6.99
CA PHE A 75 -9.80 1.87 -8.05
C PHE A 75 -10.86 1.16 -8.89
N ARG A 76 -11.79 1.94 -9.45
CA ARG A 76 -12.75 1.46 -10.44
C ARG A 76 -12.25 1.82 -11.84
N CYS A 77 -12.13 0.82 -12.71
CA CYS A 77 -11.86 1.04 -14.12
C CYS A 77 -13.06 1.75 -14.77
N MET A 78 -12.79 2.81 -15.54
CA MET A 78 -13.82 3.57 -16.26
C MET A 78 -14.08 3.03 -17.66
N ASN A 79 -13.29 2.05 -18.12
CA ASN A 79 -13.56 1.37 -19.38
C ASN A 79 -14.65 0.31 -19.17
N ALA A 80 -15.85 0.57 -19.69
CA ALA A 80 -17.00 -0.32 -19.57
C ALA A 80 -16.79 -1.69 -20.25
N ALA A 81 -15.94 -1.76 -21.28
CA ALA A 81 -15.59 -3.00 -21.96
C ALA A 81 -14.49 -3.81 -21.24
N CYS A 82 -13.87 -3.25 -20.20
CA CYS A 82 -12.81 -3.95 -19.47
C CYS A 82 -13.41 -5.02 -18.55
N PRO A 83 -12.93 -6.28 -18.58
CA PRO A 83 -13.41 -7.31 -17.66
C PRO A 83 -13.06 -7.01 -16.20
N ARG A 84 -11.98 -6.26 -15.95
CA ARG A 84 -11.58 -5.82 -14.61
C ARG A 84 -12.16 -4.45 -14.28
N GLN A 85 -13.29 -4.48 -13.58
CA GLN A 85 -13.99 -3.27 -13.13
C GLN A 85 -13.39 -2.66 -11.86
N ILE A 86 -12.79 -3.46 -10.98
CA ILE A 86 -12.17 -2.99 -9.72
C ILE A 86 -10.77 -3.61 -9.61
N PHE A 87 -9.78 -2.81 -9.21
CA PHE A 87 -8.40 -3.27 -9.02
C PHE A 87 -7.71 -2.52 -7.88
N CYS A 88 -6.70 -3.15 -7.29
CA CYS A 88 -5.88 -2.53 -6.24
C CYS A 88 -4.72 -1.75 -6.86
N VAL A 89 -4.26 -0.70 -6.17
CA VAL A 89 -2.95 -0.11 -6.45
C VAL A 89 -1.86 -1.17 -6.32
N ARG A 90 -0.95 -1.21 -7.29
CA ARG A 90 0.23 -2.07 -7.23
C ARG A 90 1.27 -1.38 -6.35
N LEU A 91 1.59 -2.00 -5.22
CA LEU A 91 2.82 -1.72 -4.49
C LEU A 91 3.92 -2.51 -5.21
N LEU A 92 4.93 -1.82 -5.73
CA LEU A 92 6.09 -2.41 -6.39
C LEU A 92 7.00 -3.08 -5.37
#